data_AF-A0A061AAQ5-F1
#
_entry.id   AF-A0A061AAQ5-F1
#
_cell.length_a   1.000
_cell.length_b   1.000
_cell.length_c   1.000
_cell.angle_alpha   90.00
_cell.angle_beta   90.00
_cell.angle_gamma   90.00
#
_symmetry.space_group_name_H-M   'P 1'
#
loop_
_entity.id
_entity.type
_entity.pdbx_description
1 polymer ?
#
loop_
_entity_poly.entity_id
_entity_poly.type
_entity_poly.pdbx_seq_one_letter_code
_entity_poly.pdbx_strand_id
1 'polypeptide(L)'
;MKQFLLSLKDFSKSVGGLVVVLILALWQIDIFNIFGLGFNLFTVGIWLSVVAMTFTIFWAQYKGKPLISHFILFTLYIGALSAFINSLFSSSPINAFTPETIVNLLAMLYTLFVSVSFVLYEKPKPTKLSFKDSLPLLAFVLVSYLAFGYTTTIIYSLVLLLILFFGTKIIALLYALSNLVFPIINLIDDLTANISGITLNEWFHALLIVGVTAYLSYELVLSFKKGQS
;
A
#
# COMPACT_ATOMS: atom_id res chain seq x y z
N MET A 1 18.95 -21.18 -11.02
CA MET A 1 18.43 -19.82 -10.73
C MET A 1 17.40 -19.33 -11.75
N LYS A 2 17.72 -19.21 -13.05
CA LYS A 2 16.76 -18.74 -14.08
C LYS A 2 15.41 -19.48 -14.07
N GLN A 3 15.44 -20.81 -14.07
CA GLN A 3 14.22 -21.63 -14.09
C GLN A 3 13.36 -21.40 -12.84
N PHE A 4 13.97 -21.33 -11.67
CA PHE A 4 13.28 -21.02 -10.42
C PHE A 4 12.54 -19.67 -10.49
N LEU A 5 13.20 -18.62 -10.95
CA LEU A 5 12.57 -17.29 -11.09
C LEU A 5 11.43 -17.30 -12.11
N LEU A 6 11.59 -18.00 -13.24
CA LEU A 6 10.51 -18.17 -14.22
C LEU A 6 9.32 -18.92 -13.62
N SER A 7 9.56 -20.02 -12.90
CA SER A 7 8.51 -20.77 -12.21
C SER A 7 7.79 -19.92 -11.15
N LEU A 8 8.51 -19.11 -10.38
CA LEU A 8 7.89 -18.18 -9.42
C LEU A 8 7.00 -17.14 -10.10
N LYS A 9 7.46 -16.58 -11.22
CA LYS A 9 6.67 -15.63 -12.01
C LYS A 9 5.42 -16.29 -12.57
N ASP A 10 5.53 -17.47 -13.14
CA ASP A 10 4.38 -18.19 -13.72
C ASP A 10 3.41 -18.62 -12.62
N PHE A 11 3.92 -19.07 -11.46
CA PHE A 11 3.12 -19.32 -10.27
C PHE A 11 2.39 -18.06 -9.79
N SER A 12 3.05 -16.90 -9.75
CA SER A 12 2.43 -15.64 -9.34
C SER A 12 1.27 -15.20 -10.25
N LYS A 13 1.21 -15.68 -11.50
CA LYS A 13 0.09 -15.45 -12.44
C LYS A 13 -1.06 -16.44 -12.28
N SER A 14 -0.84 -17.53 -11.55
CA SER A 14 -1.83 -18.58 -11.33
C SER A 14 -2.82 -18.22 -10.23
N VAL A 15 -3.89 -19.01 -10.12
CA VAL A 15 -4.85 -18.95 -8.99
C VAL A 15 -4.13 -19.17 -7.66
N GLY A 16 -3.13 -20.07 -7.61
CA GLY A 16 -2.32 -20.30 -6.41
C GLY A 16 -1.55 -19.05 -5.98
N GLY A 17 -0.99 -18.31 -6.95
CA GLY A 17 -0.35 -17.02 -6.69
C GLY A 17 -1.31 -15.98 -6.12
N LEU A 18 -2.55 -15.93 -6.62
CA LEU A 18 -3.60 -15.06 -6.07
C LEU A 18 -3.97 -15.42 -4.62
N VAL A 19 -4.05 -16.72 -4.30
CA VAL A 19 -4.27 -17.18 -2.92
C VAL A 19 -3.13 -16.75 -2.00
N VAL A 20 -1.87 -16.89 -2.44
CA VAL A 20 -0.71 -16.44 -1.65
C VAL A 20 -0.75 -14.93 -1.43
N VAL A 21 -1.05 -14.14 -2.47
CA VAL A 21 -1.21 -12.68 -2.35
C VAL A 21 -2.29 -12.31 -1.33
N LEU A 22 -3.43 -13.00 -1.33
CA LEU A 22 -4.49 -12.79 -0.35
C LEU A 22 -4.01 -13.10 1.06
N ILE A 23 -3.40 -14.27 1.28
CA ILE A 23 -2.89 -14.66 2.60
C ILE A 23 -1.87 -13.64 3.11
N LEU A 24 -0.91 -13.23 2.28
CA LEU A 24 0.12 -12.26 2.67
C LEU A 24 -0.48 -10.88 2.95
N ALA A 25 -1.40 -10.41 2.11
CA ALA A 25 -2.07 -9.13 2.38
C ALA A 25 -2.78 -9.18 3.74
N LEU A 26 -3.57 -10.22 4.00
CA LEU A 26 -4.30 -10.41 5.26
C LEU A 26 -3.37 -10.65 6.47
N TRP A 27 -2.23 -11.31 6.27
CA TRP A 27 -1.25 -11.56 7.33
C TRP A 27 -0.60 -10.28 7.82
N GLN A 28 -0.14 -9.43 6.88
CA GLN A 28 0.48 -8.15 7.23
C GLN A 28 -0.44 -7.22 8.01
N ILE A 29 -1.73 -7.38 7.78
CA ILE A 29 -2.77 -6.59 8.40
C ILE A 29 -2.96 -6.98 9.88
N ASP A 30 -2.42 -8.12 10.29
CA ASP A 30 -2.61 -8.66 11.64
C ASP A 30 -4.09 -8.61 12.05
N ILE A 31 -4.93 -9.16 11.16
CA ILE A 31 -6.38 -9.21 11.34
C ILE A 31 -6.76 -9.77 12.71
N PHE A 32 -5.92 -10.63 13.29
CA PHE A 32 -6.14 -11.21 14.60
C PHE A 32 -5.89 -10.22 15.75
N ASN A 33 -4.85 -9.38 15.71
CA ASN A 33 -4.68 -8.31 16.71
C ASN A 33 -5.66 -7.14 16.52
N ILE A 34 -6.19 -6.96 15.31
CA ILE A 34 -7.24 -5.97 15.01
C ILE A 34 -8.50 -6.19 15.87
N PHE A 35 -8.90 -7.44 16.14
CA PHE A 35 -10.05 -7.74 16.99
C PHE A 35 -9.80 -7.50 18.49
N GLY A 36 -8.54 -7.33 18.89
CA GLY A 36 -8.15 -7.04 20.28
C GLY A 36 -8.18 -5.55 20.63
N LEU A 37 -8.30 -4.66 19.64
CA LEU A 37 -8.41 -3.22 19.85
C LEU A 37 -9.85 -2.86 20.22
N GLY A 38 -10.02 -2.03 21.26
CA GLY A 38 -11.34 -1.49 21.61
C GLY A 38 -11.99 -0.78 20.41
N PHE A 39 -13.32 -0.87 20.30
CA PHE A 39 -14.05 -0.29 19.19
C PHE A 39 -14.14 1.24 19.33
N ASN A 40 -13.38 1.97 18.51
CA ASN A 40 -13.39 3.43 18.41
C ASN A 40 -13.10 3.88 16.97
N LEU A 41 -13.25 5.18 16.68
CA LEU A 41 -13.06 5.71 15.32
C LEU A 41 -11.64 5.51 14.81
N PHE A 42 -10.62 5.72 15.63
CA PHE A 42 -9.23 5.41 15.29
C PHE A 42 -9.05 3.97 14.77
N THR A 43 -9.56 2.97 15.50
CA THR A 43 -9.52 1.56 15.12
C THR A 43 -10.29 1.31 13.82
N VAL A 44 -11.45 1.94 13.62
CA VAL A 44 -12.21 1.88 12.35
C VAL A 44 -11.39 2.45 11.19
N GLY A 45 -10.66 3.54 11.42
CA GLY A 45 -9.76 4.15 10.44
C GLY A 45 -8.65 3.21 9.99
N ILE A 46 -8.04 2.50 10.95
CA ILE A 46 -7.04 1.46 10.65
C ILE A 46 -7.67 0.38 9.76
N TRP A 47 -8.83 -0.16 10.16
CA TRP A 47 -9.49 -1.24 9.42
C TRP A 47 -9.86 -0.83 7.98
N LEU A 48 -10.38 0.38 7.79
CA LEU A 48 -10.74 0.87 6.46
C LEU A 48 -9.50 1.08 5.57
N SER A 49 -8.42 1.64 6.13
CA SER A 49 -7.15 1.81 5.40
C SER A 49 -6.57 0.48 4.95
N VAL A 50 -6.57 -0.47 5.88
CA VAL A 50 -6.22 -1.88 5.68
C VAL A 50 -7.01 -2.51 4.54
N VAL A 51 -8.35 -2.43 4.59
CA VAL A 51 -9.23 -3.03 3.58
C VAL A 51 -9.00 -2.37 2.21
N ALA A 52 -8.84 -1.06 2.18
CA ALA A 52 -8.52 -0.33 0.96
C ALA A 52 -7.17 -0.75 0.35
N MET A 53 -6.15 -0.97 1.20
CA MET A 53 -4.84 -1.47 0.75
C MET A 53 -4.94 -2.91 0.22
N THR A 54 -5.63 -3.82 0.93
CA THR A 54 -5.88 -5.18 0.46
C THR A 54 -6.58 -5.19 -0.90
N PHE A 55 -7.62 -4.36 -1.03
CA PHE A 55 -8.36 -4.22 -2.27
C PHE A 55 -7.47 -3.73 -3.41
N THR A 56 -6.58 -2.77 -3.16
CA THR A 56 -5.62 -2.26 -4.14
C THR A 56 -4.70 -3.39 -4.66
N ILE A 57 -4.13 -4.17 -3.74
CA ILE A 57 -3.24 -5.30 -4.06
C ILE A 57 -3.98 -6.37 -4.85
N PHE A 58 -5.17 -6.75 -4.39
CA PHE A 58 -6.02 -7.75 -5.06
C PHE A 58 -6.45 -7.27 -6.44
N TRP A 59 -6.86 -6.02 -6.58
CA TRP A 59 -7.28 -5.45 -7.85
C TRP A 59 -6.13 -5.44 -8.87
N ALA A 60 -4.91 -5.11 -8.43
CA ALA A 60 -3.72 -5.20 -9.26
C ALA A 60 -3.46 -6.64 -9.74
N GLN A 61 -3.55 -7.61 -8.84
CA GLN A 61 -3.41 -9.03 -9.15
C GLN A 61 -4.48 -9.50 -10.15
N TYR A 62 -5.75 -9.18 -9.90
CA TYR A 62 -6.90 -9.55 -10.74
C TYR A 62 -6.82 -8.95 -12.15
N LYS A 63 -6.31 -7.72 -12.28
CA LYS A 63 -6.08 -7.07 -13.58
C LYS A 63 -4.83 -7.56 -14.31
N GLY A 64 -4.25 -8.68 -13.89
CA GLY A 64 -3.08 -9.26 -14.53
C GLY A 64 -1.85 -8.37 -14.41
N LYS A 65 -1.74 -7.60 -13.31
CA LYS A 65 -0.56 -6.79 -12.96
C LYS A 65 0.15 -7.35 -11.72
N PRO A 66 0.60 -8.62 -11.73
CA PRO A 66 1.22 -9.28 -10.59
C PRO A 66 2.52 -8.61 -10.12
N LEU A 67 3.29 -7.98 -11.02
CA LEU A 67 4.46 -7.19 -10.59
C LEU A 67 4.06 -6.12 -9.58
N ILE A 68 2.92 -5.45 -9.78
CA ILE A 68 2.50 -4.33 -8.95
C ILE A 68 1.97 -4.81 -7.62
N SER A 69 1.14 -5.87 -7.63
CA SER A 69 0.64 -6.46 -6.38
C SER A 69 1.80 -6.92 -5.49
N HIS A 70 2.79 -7.60 -6.06
CA HIS A 70 3.96 -8.10 -5.33
C HIS A 70 4.91 -6.97 -4.94
N PHE A 71 5.01 -5.90 -5.73
CA PHE A 71 5.79 -4.73 -5.36
C PHE A 71 5.16 -3.98 -4.18
N ILE A 72 3.84 -3.78 -4.18
CA ILE A 72 3.13 -3.19 -3.04
C ILE A 72 3.32 -4.08 -1.80
N LEU A 73 3.11 -5.40 -1.91
CA LEU A 73 3.37 -6.33 -0.81
C LEU A 73 4.83 -6.24 -0.33
N PHE A 74 5.81 -6.22 -1.23
CA PHE A 74 7.21 -6.06 -0.86
C PHE A 74 7.44 -4.81 -0.02
N THR A 75 6.81 -3.68 -0.37
CA THR A 75 6.94 -2.44 0.40
C THR A 75 6.33 -2.55 1.80
N LEU A 76 5.29 -3.36 1.98
CA LEU A 76 4.72 -3.62 3.30
C LEU A 76 5.65 -4.50 4.16
N TYR A 77 6.36 -5.43 3.53
CA TYR A 77 7.28 -6.36 4.21
C TYR A 77 8.75 -5.91 4.20
N ILE A 78 9.07 -4.72 3.68
CA ILE A 78 10.47 -4.29 3.48
C ILE A 78 11.27 -4.22 4.79
N GLY A 79 10.59 -3.93 5.91
CA GLY A 79 11.17 -3.90 7.24
C GLY A 79 11.52 -5.27 7.81
N ALA A 80 11.01 -6.37 7.24
CA ALA A 80 11.16 -7.71 7.81
C ALA A 80 12.63 -8.16 7.90
N LEU A 81 13.47 -7.81 6.92
CA LEU A 81 14.90 -8.12 6.97
C LEU A 81 15.58 -7.39 8.12
N SER A 82 15.29 -6.10 8.28
CA SER A 82 15.86 -5.29 9.36
C SER A 82 15.40 -5.82 10.71
N ALA A 83 14.12 -6.14 10.87
CA ALA A 83 13.58 -6.74 12.09
C ALA A 83 14.26 -8.07 12.44
N PHE A 84 14.47 -8.94 11.44
CA PHE A 84 15.18 -10.21 11.62
C PHE A 84 16.64 -10.00 12.06
N ILE A 85 17.39 -9.16 11.35
CA ILE A 85 18.81 -8.87 11.68
C ILE A 85 18.92 -8.26 13.07
N ASN A 86 18.09 -7.26 13.38
CA ASN A 86 18.12 -6.61 14.69
C ASN A 86 17.80 -7.59 15.81
N SER A 87 16.84 -8.51 15.59
CA SER A 87 16.51 -9.56 16.56
C SER A 87 17.66 -10.56 16.74
N LEU A 88 18.32 -10.96 15.64
CA LEU A 88 19.41 -11.94 15.65
C LEU A 88 20.63 -11.45 16.46
N PHE A 89 20.92 -10.15 16.38
CA PHE A 89 22.03 -9.52 17.11
C PHE A 89 21.57 -8.77 18.38
N SER A 90 20.35 -9.03 18.85
CA SER A 90 19.85 -8.47 20.10
C SER A 90 20.30 -9.27 21.32
N SER A 91 19.91 -8.80 22.52
CA SER A 91 20.04 -9.56 23.77
C SER A 91 19.15 -10.81 23.83
N SER A 92 18.27 -11.04 22.86
CA SER A 92 17.42 -12.24 22.75
C SER A 92 17.35 -12.76 21.31
N PRO A 93 18.42 -13.40 20.79
CA PRO A 93 18.49 -13.89 19.41
C PRO A 93 17.38 -14.87 19.01
N ILE A 94 16.80 -15.58 19.98
CA ILE A 94 15.68 -16.49 19.75
C ILE A 94 14.46 -15.78 19.13
N ASN A 95 14.30 -14.47 19.38
CA ASN A 95 13.20 -13.68 18.83
C ASN A 95 13.25 -13.60 17.29
N ALA A 96 14.44 -13.71 16.70
CA ALA A 96 14.60 -13.74 15.24
C ALA A 96 13.95 -14.98 14.59
N PHE A 97 13.71 -16.04 15.36
CA PHE A 97 13.13 -17.30 14.91
C PHE A 97 11.68 -17.49 15.37
N THR A 98 11.04 -16.42 15.83
CA THR A 98 9.59 -16.43 16.08
C THR A 98 8.82 -16.69 14.78
N PRO A 99 7.66 -17.38 14.83
CA PRO A 99 6.86 -17.67 13.64
C PRO A 99 6.54 -16.41 12.82
N GLU A 100 6.18 -15.31 13.49
CA GLU A 100 5.88 -14.03 12.84
C GLU A 100 7.07 -13.48 12.07
N THR A 101 8.25 -13.41 12.69
CA THR A 101 9.47 -12.90 12.05
C THR A 101 9.86 -13.75 10.84
N ILE A 102 9.75 -15.08 10.96
CA ILE A 102 10.05 -16.00 9.86
C ILE A 102 9.06 -15.81 8.70
N VAL A 103 7.75 -15.76 8.98
CA VAL A 103 6.73 -15.58 7.94
C VAL A 103 6.92 -14.24 7.23
N ASN A 104 7.16 -13.16 7.98
CA ASN A 104 7.40 -11.82 7.40
C ASN A 104 8.66 -11.80 6.53
N LEU A 105 9.73 -12.47 6.97
CA LEU A 105 10.97 -12.59 6.18
C LEU A 105 10.74 -13.38 4.90
N LEU A 106 10.03 -14.52 4.97
CA LEU A 106 9.69 -15.33 3.80
C LEU A 106 8.78 -14.59 2.83
N ALA A 107 7.78 -13.84 3.34
CA ALA A 107 6.91 -12.99 2.54
C ALA A 107 7.69 -11.91 1.79
N MET A 108 8.62 -11.24 2.47
CA MET A 108 9.53 -10.26 1.88
C MET A 108 10.38 -10.89 0.76
N LEU A 109 11.02 -12.04 1.03
CA LEU A 109 11.84 -12.73 0.04
C LEU A 109 11.01 -13.20 -1.17
N TYR A 110 9.83 -13.77 -0.93
CA TYR A 110 8.91 -14.20 -1.98
C TYR A 110 8.52 -13.04 -2.89
N THR A 111 8.03 -11.95 -2.31
CA THR A 111 7.58 -10.77 -3.07
C THR A 111 8.73 -10.09 -3.81
N LEU A 112 9.93 -10.08 -3.23
CA LEU A 112 11.15 -9.61 -3.88
C LEU A 112 11.51 -10.49 -5.08
N PHE A 113 11.60 -11.81 -4.92
CA PHE A 113 11.98 -12.72 -6.01
C PHE A 113 10.98 -12.69 -7.17
N VAL A 114 9.68 -12.60 -6.86
CA VAL A 114 8.64 -12.43 -7.89
C VAL A 114 8.87 -11.12 -8.63
N SER A 115 9.01 -10.00 -7.92
CA SER A 115 9.23 -8.68 -8.53
C SER A 115 10.49 -8.65 -9.41
N VAL A 116 11.60 -9.19 -8.92
CA VAL A 116 12.86 -9.33 -9.67
C VAL A 116 12.66 -10.18 -10.92
N SER A 117 11.92 -11.28 -10.83
CA SER A 117 11.64 -12.14 -11.98
C SER A 117 10.88 -11.41 -13.08
N PHE A 118 9.86 -10.62 -12.73
CA PHE A 118 9.15 -9.77 -13.70
C PHE A 118 10.08 -8.75 -14.35
N VAL A 119 10.88 -8.04 -13.57
CA VAL A 119 11.81 -7.02 -14.09
C VAL A 119 12.83 -7.64 -15.05
N LEU A 120 13.44 -8.76 -14.67
CA LEU A 120 14.49 -9.39 -15.47
C LEU A 120 13.97 -10.10 -16.72
N TYR A 121 12.84 -10.80 -16.62
CA TYR A 121 12.40 -11.73 -17.67
C TYR A 121 11.16 -11.28 -18.44
N GLU A 122 10.28 -10.47 -17.86
CA GLU A 122 9.12 -9.90 -18.57
C GLU A 122 9.44 -8.53 -19.17
N LYS A 123 10.43 -7.82 -18.60
CA LYS A 123 10.85 -6.48 -19.04
C LYS A 123 9.63 -5.58 -19.26
N PRO A 124 8.84 -5.33 -18.19
CA PRO A 124 7.59 -4.61 -18.29
C PRO A 124 7.83 -3.25 -18.94
N LYS A 125 7.05 -2.93 -19.97
CA LYS A 125 7.18 -1.65 -20.66
C LYS A 125 6.52 -0.56 -19.80
N PRO A 126 7.19 0.59 -19.59
CA PRO A 126 6.56 1.72 -18.94
C PRO A 126 5.30 2.15 -19.70
N THR A 127 4.26 2.47 -18.96
CA THR A 127 3.02 3.03 -19.46
C THR A 127 3.27 4.48 -19.85
N LYS A 128 2.71 4.90 -20.99
CA LYS A 128 2.72 6.32 -21.37
C LYS A 128 1.81 7.08 -20.40
N LEU A 129 2.41 7.91 -19.55
CA LEU A 129 1.68 8.77 -18.64
C LEU A 129 1.41 10.11 -19.33
N SER A 130 0.14 10.48 -19.46
CA SER A 130 -0.20 11.86 -19.80
C SER A 130 -0.09 12.73 -18.55
N PHE A 131 0.37 13.98 -18.70
CA PHE A 131 0.45 14.91 -17.58
C PHE A 131 -0.90 15.09 -16.86
N LYS A 132 -2.01 15.04 -17.62
CA LYS A 132 -3.37 15.10 -17.08
C LYS A 132 -3.70 13.92 -16.17
N ASP A 133 -3.18 12.73 -16.47
CA ASP A 133 -3.42 11.54 -15.65
C ASP A 133 -2.61 11.53 -14.36
N SER A 134 -1.48 12.25 -14.32
CA SER A 134 -0.66 12.40 -13.11
C SER A 134 -1.13 13.51 -12.17
N LEU A 135 -1.97 14.45 -12.61
CA LEU A 135 -2.36 15.62 -11.82
C LEU A 135 -3.08 15.28 -10.50
N PRO A 136 -4.02 14.32 -10.45
CA PRO A 136 -4.62 13.89 -9.18
C PRO A 136 -3.59 13.32 -8.20
N LEU A 137 -2.58 12.65 -8.73
CA LEU A 137 -1.54 11.99 -7.95
C LEU A 137 -0.48 12.98 -7.46
N LEU A 138 -0.23 14.07 -8.20
CA LEU A 138 0.55 15.20 -7.70
C LEU A 138 -0.15 15.90 -6.53
N ALA A 139 -1.48 16.03 -6.58
CA ALA A 139 -2.24 16.57 -5.44
C ALA A 139 -2.09 15.69 -4.19
N PHE A 140 -2.13 14.35 -4.36
CA PHE A 140 -1.82 13.41 -3.28
C PHE A 140 -0.41 13.61 -2.71
N VAL A 141 0.62 13.74 -3.55
CA VAL A 141 2.01 13.94 -3.10
C VAL A 141 2.14 15.25 -2.32
N LEU A 142 1.54 16.34 -2.81
CA LEU A 142 1.57 17.63 -2.15
C LEU A 142 0.90 17.57 -0.77
N VAL A 143 -0.28 16.97 -0.67
CA VAL A 143 -0.98 16.83 0.61
C VAL A 143 -0.25 15.89 1.55
N SER A 144 0.33 14.80 1.04
CA SER A 144 1.15 13.90 1.85
C SER A 144 2.36 14.62 2.44
N TYR A 145 2.99 15.50 1.66
CA TYR A 145 4.12 16.30 2.13
C TYR A 145 3.73 17.23 3.28
N LEU A 146 2.61 17.94 3.13
CA LEU A 146 2.11 18.85 4.15
C LEU A 146 1.64 18.12 5.42
N ALA A 147 0.98 16.97 5.26
CA ALA A 147 0.37 16.22 6.36
C ALA A 147 1.36 15.30 7.11
N PHE A 148 2.28 14.65 6.40
CA PHE A 148 3.14 13.59 6.95
C PHE A 148 4.63 13.90 6.87
N GLY A 149 5.02 15.01 6.24
CA GLY A 149 6.41 15.41 6.06
C GLY A 149 7.15 14.68 4.94
N TYR A 150 8.44 14.99 4.83
CA TYR A 150 9.29 14.60 3.70
C TYR A 150 9.49 13.07 3.58
N THR A 151 9.88 12.40 4.67
CA THR A 151 10.26 10.98 4.66
C THR A 151 9.12 10.08 4.21
N THR A 152 7.94 10.23 4.85
CA THR A 152 6.75 9.45 4.53
C THR A 152 6.29 9.69 3.09
N THR A 153 6.32 10.95 2.67
CA THR A 153 5.91 11.32 1.30
C THR A 153 6.80 10.71 0.25
N ILE A 154 8.12 10.65 0.46
CA ILE A 154 9.04 10.00 -0.49
C ILE A 154 8.69 8.54 -0.66
N ILE A 155 8.45 7.82 0.43
CA ILE A 155 8.13 6.40 0.39
C ILE A 155 6.84 6.20 -0.42
N TYR A 156 5.77 6.91 -0.10
CA TYR A 156 4.51 6.80 -0.84
C TYR A 156 4.64 7.22 -2.30
N SER A 157 5.40 8.29 -2.58
CA SER A 157 5.61 8.79 -3.93
C SER A 157 6.40 7.81 -4.79
N LEU A 158 7.41 7.14 -4.24
CA LEU A 158 8.19 6.13 -4.95
C LEU A 158 7.32 4.93 -5.35
N VAL A 159 6.49 4.44 -4.43
CA VAL A 159 5.56 3.34 -4.71
C VAL A 159 4.54 3.78 -5.76
N LEU A 160 3.96 4.96 -5.59
CA LEU A 160 2.98 5.51 -6.52
C LEU A 160 3.54 5.70 -7.93
N LEU A 161 4.78 6.19 -8.03
CA LEU A 161 5.49 6.38 -9.29
C LEU A 161 5.76 5.05 -10.00
N LEU A 162 6.11 4.00 -9.26
CA LEU A 162 6.26 2.66 -9.83
C LEU A 162 4.92 2.07 -10.27
N ILE A 163 3.84 2.28 -9.51
CA ILE A 163 2.49 1.90 -9.93
C ILE A 163 2.09 2.64 -11.20
N LEU A 164 2.41 3.93 -11.32
CA LEU A 164 2.11 4.71 -12.51
C LEU A 164 2.89 4.23 -13.73
N PHE A 165 4.18 3.91 -13.56
CA PHE A 165 5.00 3.42 -14.66
C PHE A 165 4.58 2.04 -15.13
N PHE A 166 4.25 1.10 -14.24
CA PHE A 166 4.00 -0.29 -14.65
C PHE A 166 2.51 -0.70 -14.65
N GLY A 167 1.66 0.15 -14.11
CA GLY A 167 0.27 -0.13 -13.80
C GLY A 167 -0.74 0.70 -14.53
N THR A 168 -1.87 0.88 -13.85
CA THR A 168 -3.01 1.62 -14.35
C THR A 168 -3.26 2.79 -13.42
N LYS A 169 -3.80 3.88 -13.97
CA LYS A 169 -4.28 5.03 -13.19
C LYS A 169 -5.20 4.59 -12.06
N ILE A 170 -6.05 3.59 -12.30
CA ILE A 170 -6.97 3.03 -11.30
C ILE A 170 -6.22 2.48 -10.09
N ILE A 171 -5.19 1.64 -10.30
CA ILE A 171 -4.40 1.07 -9.18
C ILE A 171 -3.66 2.18 -8.43
N ALA A 172 -3.14 3.19 -9.13
CA ALA A 172 -2.47 4.32 -8.50
C ALA A 172 -3.42 5.15 -7.63
N LEU A 173 -4.63 5.42 -8.12
CA LEU A 173 -5.68 6.12 -7.37
C LEU A 173 -6.14 5.31 -6.16
N LEU A 174 -6.32 4.00 -6.30
CA LEU A 174 -6.66 3.10 -5.19
C LEU A 174 -5.58 3.11 -4.11
N TYR A 175 -4.30 3.03 -4.50
CA TYR A 175 -3.17 3.13 -3.57
C TYR A 175 -3.11 4.49 -2.86
N ALA A 176 -3.29 5.58 -3.61
CA ALA A 176 -3.30 6.92 -3.01
C ALA A 176 -4.44 7.06 -1.98
N LEU A 177 -5.64 6.60 -2.34
CA LEU A 177 -6.80 6.62 -1.45
C LEU A 177 -6.57 5.74 -0.21
N SER A 178 -6.03 4.53 -0.35
CA SER A 178 -5.78 3.65 0.81
C SER A 178 -4.89 4.32 1.86
N ASN A 179 -3.93 5.13 1.44
CA ASN A 179 -3.04 5.86 2.35
C ASN A 179 -3.68 7.12 2.98
N LEU A 180 -4.80 7.62 2.45
CA LEU A 180 -5.52 8.78 3.00
C LEU A 180 -6.70 8.38 3.90
N VAL A 181 -7.19 7.15 3.82
CA VAL A 181 -8.36 6.70 4.61
C VAL A 181 -8.13 6.83 6.12
N PHE A 182 -7.03 6.29 6.65
CA PHE A 182 -6.74 6.38 8.08
C PHE A 182 -6.56 7.82 8.57
N PRO A 183 -5.74 8.67 7.91
CA PRO A 183 -5.62 10.08 8.25
C PRO A 183 -6.95 10.83 8.32
N ILE A 184 -7.89 10.56 7.40
CA ILE A 184 -9.22 11.20 7.43
C ILE A 184 -10.02 10.78 8.65
N ILE A 185 -10.03 9.49 8.97
CA ILE A 185 -10.82 9.00 10.10
C ILE A 185 -10.25 9.49 11.42
N ASN A 186 -8.93 9.53 11.57
CA ASN A 186 -8.29 10.12 12.75
C ASN A 186 -8.60 11.61 12.87
N LEU A 187 -8.58 12.33 11.76
CA LEU A 187 -8.94 13.73 11.75
C LEU A 187 -10.39 13.94 12.21
N ILE A 188 -11.32 13.09 11.78
CA ILE A 188 -12.70 13.13 12.27
C ILE A 188 -12.75 12.86 13.78
N ASP A 189 -12.00 11.87 14.27
CA ASP A 189 -11.92 11.53 15.70
C ASP A 189 -11.42 12.73 16.53
N ASP A 190 -10.30 13.35 16.12
CA ASP A 190 -9.72 14.54 16.75
C ASP A 190 -10.69 15.72 16.77
N LEU A 191 -11.38 15.97 15.64
CA LEU A 191 -12.38 17.02 15.52
C LEU A 191 -13.56 16.80 16.47
N THR A 192 -13.97 15.54 16.67
CA THR A 192 -15.07 15.20 17.59
C THR A 192 -14.67 15.24 19.05
N ALA A 193 -13.41 14.95 19.37
CA ALA A 193 -12.90 14.89 20.74
C ALA A 193 -12.53 16.27 21.31
N ASN A 194 -12.09 17.22 20.48
CA ASN A 194 -11.44 18.46 20.97
C ASN A 194 -11.90 19.75 20.26
N ILE A 195 -13.21 19.94 20.02
CA ILE A 195 -13.76 21.11 19.29
C ILE A 195 -13.22 22.47 19.77
N SER A 196 -12.92 22.64 21.07
CA SER A 196 -12.44 23.90 21.65
C SER A 196 -10.90 24.08 21.66
N GLY A 197 -10.12 23.08 21.22
CA GLY A 197 -8.65 23.09 21.29
C GLY A 197 -7.92 23.07 19.95
N ILE A 198 -8.66 23.01 18.84
CA ILE A 198 -8.09 22.78 17.51
C ILE A 198 -7.45 24.05 16.96
N THR A 199 -6.20 23.93 16.54
CA THR A 199 -5.47 25.06 15.96
C THR A 199 -5.91 25.31 14.51
N LEU A 200 -5.77 26.54 14.03
CA LEU A 200 -6.09 26.89 12.63
C LEU A 200 -5.27 26.06 11.62
N ASN A 201 -4.07 25.63 12.01
CA ASN A 201 -3.21 24.77 11.20
C ASN A 201 -3.79 23.36 11.01
N GLU A 202 -4.35 22.77 12.07
CA GLU A 202 -4.99 21.46 12.01
C GLU A 202 -6.24 21.48 11.13
N TRP A 203 -7.05 22.53 11.21
CA TRP A 203 -8.19 22.76 10.30
C TRP A 203 -7.76 22.94 8.85
N PHE A 204 -6.64 23.60 8.60
CA PHE A 204 -6.10 23.74 7.25
C PHE A 204 -5.67 22.38 6.67
N HIS A 205 -4.95 21.57 7.46
CA HIS A 205 -4.58 20.21 7.06
C HIS A 205 -5.80 19.31 6.84
N ALA A 206 -6.80 19.40 7.72
CA ALA A 206 -8.09 18.71 7.57
C ALA A 206 -8.71 18.93 6.19
N LEU A 207 -8.90 20.21 5.84
CA LEU A 207 -9.56 20.59 4.59
C LEU A 207 -8.77 20.14 3.37
N LEU A 208 -7.44 20.19 3.42
CA LEU A 208 -6.57 19.69 2.35
C LEU A 208 -6.71 18.18 2.14
N ILE A 209 -6.66 17.39 3.21
CA ILE A 209 -6.78 15.92 3.15
C ILE A 209 -8.17 15.53 2.62
N VAL A 210 -9.23 16.15 3.15
CA VAL A 210 -10.61 15.89 2.70
C VAL A 210 -10.79 16.29 1.23
N GLY A 211 -10.32 17.48 0.84
CA GLY A 211 -10.43 17.98 -0.52
C GLY A 211 -9.72 17.08 -1.54
N VAL A 212 -8.49 16.65 -1.24
CA VAL A 212 -7.75 15.74 -2.13
C VAL A 212 -8.37 14.36 -2.16
N THR A 213 -8.89 13.85 -1.04
CA THR A 213 -9.57 12.54 -1.04
C THR A 213 -10.84 12.57 -1.88
N ALA A 214 -11.65 13.62 -1.75
CA ALA A 214 -12.84 13.81 -2.58
C ALA A 214 -12.47 13.88 -4.07
N TYR A 215 -11.42 14.63 -4.41
CA TYR A 215 -10.93 14.74 -5.79
C TYR A 215 -10.42 13.40 -6.34
N LEU A 216 -9.61 12.66 -5.57
CA LEU A 216 -9.13 11.33 -5.96
C LEU A 216 -10.28 10.32 -6.12
N SER A 217 -11.28 10.38 -5.24
CA SER A 217 -12.48 9.53 -5.31
C SER A 217 -13.29 9.81 -6.56
N TYR A 218 -13.48 11.09 -6.90
CA TYR A 218 -14.14 11.50 -8.14
C TYR A 218 -13.37 11.01 -9.38
N GLU A 219 -12.05 11.21 -9.43
CA GLU A 219 -11.19 10.75 -10.51
C GLU A 219 -11.18 9.22 -10.65
N LEU A 220 -11.29 8.49 -9.53
CA LEU A 220 -11.40 7.04 -9.52
C LEU A 220 -12.72 6.60 -10.17
N VAL A 221 -13.84 7.20 -9.78
CA VAL A 221 -15.17 6.91 -10.36
C VAL A 221 -15.17 7.19 -11.87
N LEU A 222 -14.61 8.31 -12.31
CA LEU A 222 -14.48 8.62 -13.74
C LEU A 222 -13.61 7.59 -14.48
N SER A 223 -12.51 7.15 -13.86
CA SER A 223 -11.61 6.17 -14.46
C SER A 223 -12.29 4.81 -14.63
N PHE A 224 -13.14 4.40 -13.69
CA PHE A 224 -13.95 3.19 -13.84
C PHE A 224 -14.98 3.30 -14.96
N LYS A 225 -15.68 4.45 -15.09
CA LYS A 225 -16.67 4.66 -16.15
C LYS A 225 -16.04 4.62 -17.55
N LYS A 226 -14.88 5.24 -17.73
CA LYS A 226 -14.14 5.23 -19.01
C LYS A 226 -13.54 3.87 -19.37
N GLY A 227 -13.29 3.01 -18.38
CA GLY A 227 -12.77 1.66 -18.61
C GLY A 227 -13.83 0.64 -19.06
N GLN A 228 -15.11 1.02 -19.11
CA GLN A 228 -16.24 0.18 -19.55
C GLN A 228 -16.73 0.53 -20.97
N SER A 229 -16.26 1.64 -21.55
CA SER A 229 -16.52 2.07 -22.93
C SER A 229 -15.38 1.64 -23.86
#